data_AF-A0A7S4MFZ2-F1
#
_entry.id   AF-A0A7S4MFZ2-F1
#
_cell.length_a   1.000
_cell.length_b   1.000
_cell.length_c   1.000
_cell.angle_alpha   90.00
_cell.angle_beta   90.00
_cell.angle_gamma   90.00
#
_symmetry.space_group_name_H-M   'P 1'
#
loop_
_entity.id
_entity.type
_entity.pdbx_description
1 polymer ?
#
loop_
_entity_poly.entity_id
_entity_poly.type
_entity_poly.pdbx_seq_one_letter_code
_entity_poly.pdbx_strand_id
1 'polypeptide(L)'
;AKAKPPADHHGDEKNKHLNLLLRTGLLKRPSLRSKAQPWWTMEPRHIKAADDFDTRHRQLSERSEAVFKALKEDTTSDAKDQAFRDAVHELLQNRYFVEEFVDMEALGKKKHVVKVIEKKWDISQSIWPPRAKYADSNAIHDTDEHMIRVLNKDMMYALAEHNTEAFIVKNCKSSTAIEDCRAVLHDFSRLIYSVYDFYASLGTGEPFTIQLNAYSRFLEETELINNKSQHVNKSAFDLLFKAVNQGSGNIHALDRIGWLQVLIRIAKMKYIDQGIEEHMAVALRRVLERDIEEKVDGRALHDAT
;
A
#
# COMPACT_ATOMS: atom_id res chain seq x y z
N ALA A 1 -2.94 53.72 -13.16
CA ALA A 1 -2.04 52.72 -13.76
C ALA A 1 -2.90 51.58 -14.31
N LYS A 2 -2.88 51.34 -15.63
CA LYS A 2 -3.65 50.24 -16.24
C LYS A 2 -2.89 48.93 -15.99
N ALA A 3 -3.52 47.99 -15.29
CA ALA A 3 -2.96 46.68 -15.00
C ALA A 3 -2.78 45.89 -16.30
N LYS A 4 -1.57 45.34 -16.50
CA LYS A 4 -1.22 44.46 -17.62
C LYS A 4 -1.83 43.08 -17.36
N PRO A 5 -2.47 42.43 -18.34
CA PRO A 5 -3.03 41.10 -18.16
C PRO A 5 -1.91 40.06 -17.95
N PRO A 6 -2.18 38.97 -17.21
CA PRO A 6 -1.17 37.96 -16.90
C PRO A 6 -0.74 37.23 -18.18
N ALA A 7 0.55 36.96 -18.28
CA ALA A 7 1.13 36.21 -19.40
C ALA A 7 0.65 34.76 -19.34
N ASP A 8 0.08 34.31 -20.45
CA ASP A 8 -0.54 32.99 -20.60
C ASP A 8 0.55 31.91 -20.69
N HIS A 9 0.92 31.33 -19.54
CA HIS A 9 1.97 30.30 -19.43
C HIS A 9 1.56 28.91 -19.96
N HIS A 10 0.30 28.72 -20.38
CA HIS A 10 -0.18 27.43 -20.90
C HIS A 10 0.26 27.10 -22.34
N GLY A 11 0.68 28.08 -23.13
CA GLY A 11 1.23 27.84 -24.47
C GLY A 11 2.58 27.12 -24.47
N ASP A 12 3.35 27.26 -23.39
CA ASP A 12 4.76 26.85 -23.33
C ASP A 12 4.94 25.36 -22.95
N GLU A 13 4.03 24.80 -22.14
CA GLU A 13 4.02 23.36 -21.84
C GLU A 13 3.48 22.51 -23.00
N LYS A 14 2.47 23.01 -23.73
CA LYS A 14 1.92 22.35 -24.93
C LYS A 14 3.02 22.16 -26.00
N ASN A 15 3.87 23.17 -26.18
CA ASN A 15 5.00 23.11 -27.10
C ASN A 15 6.13 22.16 -26.65
N LYS A 16 6.28 21.90 -25.33
CA LYS A 16 7.29 20.97 -24.81
C LYS A 16 6.93 19.51 -25.07
N HIS A 17 5.68 19.10 -24.84
CA HIS A 17 5.23 17.73 -25.09
C HIS A 17 5.31 17.39 -26.60
N LEU A 18 4.98 18.38 -27.44
CA LEU A 18 5.07 18.29 -28.88
C LEU A 18 6.51 18.13 -29.42
N ASN A 19 7.45 18.90 -28.87
CA ASN A 19 8.88 18.75 -29.19
C ASN A 19 9.44 17.39 -28.74
N LEU A 20 8.88 16.81 -27.68
CA LEU A 20 9.25 15.47 -27.22
C LEU A 20 8.78 14.38 -28.19
N LEU A 21 7.55 14.47 -28.74
CA LEU A 21 7.03 13.53 -29.74
C LEU A 21 7.82 13.57 -31.07
N LEU A 22 8.27 14.76 -31.49
CA LEU A 22 9.15 14.93 -32.64
C LEU A 22 10.58 14.38 -32.39
N ARG A 23 11.11 14.56 -31.16
CA ARG A 23 12.45 14.07 -30.77
C ARG A 23 12.51 12.57 -30.53
N THR A 24 11.43 11.96 -30.03
CA THR A 24 11.35 10.50 -29.78
C THR A 24 11.30 9.68 -31.06
N GLY A 25 11.16 10.34 -32.22
CA GLY A 25 11.10 9.66 -33.51
C GLY A 25 9.78 8.92 -33.73
N LEU A 26 8.72 9.24 -32.97
CA LEU A 26 7.39 8.67 -33.16
C LEU A 26 6.81 8.94 -34.56
N LEU A 27 7.29 10.01 -35.20
CA LEU A 27 7.00 10.38 -36.59
C LEU A 27 8.10 9.91 -37.58
N LYS A 28 9.24 9.42 -37.10
CA LYS A 28 10.33 8.90 -37.92
C LYS A 28 10.23 7.38 -38.04
N ARG A 29 10.35 6.91 -39.28
CA ARG A 29 9.76 5.65 -39.76
C ARG A 29 10.82 4.60 -40.07
N PRO A 30 11.17 3.70 -39.16
CA PRO A 30 11.75 2.41 -39.52
C PRO A 30 10.62 1.38 -39.67
N SER A 31 10.57 0.67 -40.80
CA SER A 31 9.67 -0.47 -40.95
C SER A 31 10.05 -1.56 -39.94
N LEU A 32 9.07 -2.26 -39.36
CA LEU A 32 9.35 -3.37 -38.45
C LEU A 32 10.27 -4.41 -39.09
N ARG A 33 10.12 -4.62 -40.40
CA ARG A 33 10.98 -5.49 -41.21
C ARG A 33 12.43 -5.00 -41.28
N SER A 34 12.65 -3.70 -41.45
CA SER A 34 14.01 -3.12 -41.52
C SER A 34 14.78 -3.20 -40.19
N LYS A 35 14.08 -3.44 -39.08
CA LYS A 35 14.63 -3.59 -37.74
C LYS A 35 14.69 -5.04 -37.24
N ALA A 36 14.32 -6.01 -38.09
CA ALA A 36 14.47 -7.41 -37.76
C ALA A 36 15.94 -7.72 -37.47
N GLN A 37 16.19 -8.50 -36.41
CA GLN A 37 17.54 -8.88 -36.04
C GLN A 37 18.16 -9.77 -37.13
N PRO A 38 19.48 -9.67 -37.42
CA PRO A 38 20.11 -10.44 -38.49
C PRO A 38 19.98 -11.96 -38.35
N TRP A 39 19.81 -12.44 -37.12
CA TRP A 39 19.67 -13.86 -36.79
C TRP A 39 18.21 -14.37 -36.87
N TRP A 40 17.24 -13.49 -37.12
CA TRP A 40 15.83 -13.85 -37.13
C TRP A 40 15.22 -13.72 -38.52
N THR A 41 14.81 -14.85 -39.09
CA THR A 41 14.02 -14.89 -40.33
C THR A 41 12.54 -14.82 -39.99
N MET A 42 11.90 -13.72 -40.35
CA MET A 42 10.47 -13.50 -40.10
C MET A 42 9.62 -14.48 -40.91
N GLU A 43 8.76 -15.25 -40.23
CA GLU A 43 7.84 -16.18 -40.89
C GLU A 43 6.83 -15.46 -41.82
N PRO A 44 6.30 -16.12 -42.87
CA PRO A 44 5.38 -15.49 -43.84
C PRO A 44 4.16 -14.79 -43.22
N ARG A 45 3.59 -15.34 -42.14
CA ARG A 45 2.47 -14.72 -41.43
C ARG A 45 2.88 -13.43 -40.70
N HIS A 46 4.07 -13.42 -40.13
CA HIS A 46 4.63 -12.26 -39.45
C HIS A 46 5.02 -11.16 -40.44
N ILE A 47 5.44 -11.54 -41.65
CA ILE A 47 5.70 -10.62 -42.77
C ILE A 47 4.45 -9.82 -43.11
N LYS A 48 3.33 -10.51 -43.38
CA LYS A 48 2.08 -9.83 -43.74
C LYS A 48 1.59 -8.92 -42.61
N ALA A 49 1.59 -9.41 -41.38
CA ALA A 49 1.20 -8.63 -40.21
C ALA A 49 2.10 -7.40 -39.98
N ALA A 50 3.40 -7.51 -40.26
CA ALA A 50 4.34 -6.39 -40.16
C ALA A 50 4.08 -5.35 -41.25
N ASP A 51 3.87 -5.78 -42.50
CA ASP A 51 3.55 -4.90 -43.61
C ASP A 51 2.21 -4.15 -43.38
N ASP A 52 1.20 -4.85 -42.84
CA ASP A 52 -0.11 -4.28 -42.47
C ASP A 52 0.02 -3.27 -41.30
N PHE A 53 0.82 -3.59 -40.27
CA PHE A 53 1.11 -2.67 -39.19
C PHE A 53 1.83 -1.41 -39.70
N ASP A 54 2.90 -1.58 -40.48
CA ASP A 54 3.72 -0.48 -41.01
C ASP A 54 2.90 0.43 -41.92
N THR A 55 1.98 -0.13 -42.73
CA THR A 55 1.07 0.63 -43.58
C THR A 55 0.08 1.45 -42.76
N ARG A 56 -0.59 0.84 -41.77
CA ARG A 56 -1.50 1.55 -40.88
C ARG A 56 -0.79 2.63 -40.07
N HIS A 57 0.38 2.31 -39.52
CA HIS A 57 1.17 3.25 -38.73
C HIS A 57 1.57 4.46 -39.58
N ARG A 58 1.97 4.24 -40.84
CA ARG A 58 2.28 5.31 -41.79
C ARG A 58 1.09 6.24 -42.05
N GLN A 59 -0.08 5.68 -42.33
CA GLN A 59 -1.30 6.45 -42.59
C GLN A 59 -1.68 7.31 -41.38
N LEU A 60 -1.59 6.74 -40.17
CA LEU A 60 -1.87 7.45 -38.92
C LEU A 60 -0.86 8.56 -38.62
N SER A 61 0.43 8.34 -38.92
CA SER A 61 1.46 9.38 -38.82
C SER A 61 1.20 10.53 -39.80
N GLU A 62 0.88 10.24 -41.06
CA GLU A 62 0.58 11.26 -42.08
C GLU A 62 -0.66 12.08 -41.71
N ARG A 63 -1.70 11.43 -41.19
CA ARG A 63 -2.89 12.10 -40.64
C ARG A 63 -2.51 13.02 -39.49
N SER A 64 -1.70 12.54 -38.53
CA SER A 64 -1.27 13.33 -37.37
C SER A 64 -0.45 14.56 -37.80
N GLU A 65 0.44 14.41 -38.79
CA GLU A 65 1.22 15.51 -39.36
C GLU A 65 0.35 16.54 -40.10
N ALA A 66 -0.67 16.09 -40.83
CA ALA A 66 -1.58 16.99 -41.56
C ALA A 66 -2.44 17.82 -40.60
N VAL A 67 -3.02 17.19 -39.57
CA VAL A 67 -3.80 17.88 -38.54
C VAL A 67 -2.91 18.83 -37.73
N PHE A 68 -1.66 18.43 -37.46
CA PHE A 68 -0.69 19.29 -36.80
C PHE A 68 -0.37 20.56 -37.61
N LYS A 69 -0.16 20.44 -38.93
CA LYS A 69 0.06 21.62 -39.79
C LYS A 69 -1.14 22.56 -39.74
N ALA A 70 -2.35 22.03 -39.79
CA ALA A 70 -3.58 22.82 -39.69
C ALA A 70 -3.72 23.54 -38.33
N LEU A 71 -3.32 22.89 -37.22
CA LEU A 71 -3.28 23.50 -35.89
C LEU A 71 -2.20 24.59 -35.79
N LYS A 72 -1.05 24.40 -36.44
CA LYS A 72 0.02 25.41 -36.45
C LYS A 72 -0.39 26.70 -37.18
N GLU A 73 -1.23 26.58 -38.20
CA GLU A 73 -1.79 27.72 -38.94
C GLU A 73 -2.84 28.51 -38.12
N ASP A 74 -3.44 27.88 -37.12
CA ASP A 74 -4.52 28.45 -36.31
C ASP A 74 -4.48 27.86 -34.89
N THR A 75 -3.59 28.43 -34.08
CA THR A 75 -3.24 27.92 -32.75
C THR A 75 -4.29 28.19 -31.69
N THR A 76 -5.31 29.02 -31.98
CA THR A 76 -6.39 29.35 -31.05
C THR A 76 -7.63 28.49 -31.25
N SER A 77 -7.62 27.56 -32.21
CA SER A 77 -8.75 26.67 -32.48
C SER A 77 -8.73 25.43 -31.58
N ASP A 78 -9.62 25.39 -30.59
CA ASP A 78 -9.81 24.23 -29.71
C ASP A 78 -10.22 22.97 -30.49
N ALA A 79 -10.99 23.12 -31.57
CA ALA A 79 -11.40 22.00 -32.42
C ALA A 79 -10.19 21.35 -33.12
N LYS A 80 -9.21 22.14 -33.55
CA LYS A 80 -7.97 21.63 -34.16
C LYS A 80 -7.03 21.02 -33.12
N ASP A 81 -6.98 21.57 -31.90
CA ASP A 81 -6.21 20.98 -30.79
C ASP A 81 -6.76 19.59 -30.43
N GLN A 82 -8.09 19.46 -30.32
CA GLN A 82 -8.73 18.17 -30.04
C GLN A 82 -8.50 17.16 -31.17
N ALA A 83 -8.66 17.57 -32.43
CA ALA A 83 -8.41 16.69 -33.58
C ALA A 83 -6.97 16.19 -33.63
N PHE A 84 -5.99 17.01 -33.22
CA PHE A 84 -4.60 16.59 -33.14
C PHE A 84 -4.37 15.56 -32.03
N ARG A 85 -4.96 15.78 -30.85
CA ARG A 85 -4.88 14.82 -29.72
C ARG A 85 -5.46 13.47 -30.10
N ASP A 86 -6.61 13.45 -30.76
CA ASP A 86 -7.27 12.21 -31.19
C ASP A 86 -6.40 11.45 -32.21
N ALA A 87 -5.80 12.15 -33.18
CA ALA A 87 -4.91 11.54 -34.16
C ALA A 87 -3.64 10.95 -33.52
N VAL A 88 -3.04 11.66 -32.55
CA VAL A 88 -1.89 11.16 -31.79
C VAL A 88 -2.27 9.95 -30.93
N HIS A 89 -3.44 9.98 -30.28
CA HIS A 89 -3.91 8.88 -29.46
C HIS A 89 -4.14 7.61 -30.30
N GLU A 90 -4.76 7.74 -31.48
CA GLU A 90 -4.94 6.65 -32.42
C GLU A 90 -3.60 6.05 -32.89
N LEU A 91 -2.61 6.90 -33.18
CA LEU A 91 -1.25 6.47 -33.53
C LEU A 91 -0.58 5.69 -32.38
N LEU A 92 -0.73 6.17 -31.14
CA LEU A 92 -0.17 5.54 -29.93
C LEU A 92 -0.86 4.22 -29.58
N GLN A 93 -2.11 4.03 -29.99
CA GLN A 93 -2.87 2.81 -29.79
C GLN A 93 -2.65 1.76 -30.89
N ASN A 94 -2.03 2.12 -32.01
CA ASN A 94 -1.70 1.14 -33.04
C ASN A 94 -0.73 0.08 -32.48
N ARG A 95 -1.08 -1.19 -32.63
CA ARG A 95 -0.33 -2.34 -32.10
C ARG A 95 -0.03 -3.33 -33.22
N TYR A 96 1.17 -3.91 -33.15
CA TYR A 96 1.52 -5.08 -33.95
C TYR A 96 0.77 -6.28 -33.40
N PHE A 97 0.06 -6.99 -34.27
CA PHE A 97 -0.73 -8.16 -33.91
C PHE A 97 -0.61 -9.21 -35.01
N VAL A 98 -0.45 -10.48 -34.62
CA VAL A 98 -0.39 -11.62 -35.52
C VAL A 98 -1.53 -12.54 -35.15
N GLU A 99 -2.40 -12.83 -36.10
CA GLU A 99 -3.52 -13.73 -35.88
C GLU A 99 -3.02 -15.16 -35.67
N GLU A 100 -3.29 -15.71 -34.49
CA GLU A 100 -2.99 -17.10 -34.17
C GLU A 100 -4.15 -17.96 -34.65
N PHE A 101 -3.96 -18.65 -35.78
CA PHE A 101 -4.88 -19.71 -36.19
C PHE A 101 -4.67 -20.93 -35.30
N VAL A 102 -5.60 -21.16 -34.38
CA VAL A 102 -5.72 -22.44 -33.70
C VAL A 102 -6.34 -23.42 -34.69
N ASP A 103 -5.57 -24.42 -35.10
CA ASP A 103 -6.09 -25.53 -35.90
C ASP A 103 -7.06 -26.36 -35.04
N MET A 104 -8.35 -26.04 -35.17
CA MET A 104 -9.43 -26.72 -34.47
C MET A 104 -9.60 -28.18 -34.92
N GLU A 105 -9.07 -28.57 -36.08
CA GLU A 105 -9.08 -29.97 -36.56
C GLU A 105 -7.95 -30.79 -35.93
N ALA A 106 -6.78 -30.19 -35.67
CA ALA A 106 -5.70 -30.82 -34.90
C ALA A 106 -6.06 -31.09 -33.43
N LEU A 107 -7.07 -30.38 -32.89
CA LEU A 107 -7.70 -30.65 -31.59
C LEU A 107 -8.68 -31.84 -31.62
N GLY A 108 -8.75 -32.57 -32.74
CA GLY A 108 -9.50 -33.81 -32.92
C GLY A 108 -9.16 -34.90 -31.89
N LYS A 109 -9.89 -34.87 -30.76
CA LYS A 109 -10.28 -35.97 -29.86
C LYS A 109 -9.35 -37.20 -29.84
N LYS A 110 -8.12 -37.06 -29.33
CA LYS A 110 -7.55 -38.17 -28.56
C LYS A 110 -8.31 -38.21 -27.23
N LYS A 111 -9.30 -39.10 -27.10
CA LYS A 111 -9.84 -39.49 -25.79
C LYS A 111 -8.75 -40.22 -25.03
N HIS A 112 -7.81 -39.46 -24.47
CA HIS A 112 -7.07 -39.92 -23.32
C HIS A 112 -8.10 -40.06 -22.20
N VAL A 113 -8.58 -41.28 -21.98
CA VAL A 113 -9.23 -41.63 -20.71
C VAL A 113 -8.11 -41.65 -19.67
N VAL A 114 -7.65 -40.45 -19.30
CA VAL A 114 -6.92 -40.28 -18.05
C VAL A 114 -7.94 -40.67 -16.99
N LYS A 115 -7.66 -41.73 -16.23
CA LYS A 115 -8.31 -41.88 -14.93
C LYS A 115 -7.88 -40.64 -14.14
N VAL A 116 -8.69 -39.58 -14.21
CA VAL A 116 -8.55 -38.44 -13.33
C VAL A 116 -8.85 -39.00 -11.95
N ILE A 117 -7.80 -39.39 -11.24
CA ILE A 117 -7.88 -39.49 -9.79
C ILE A 117 -8.18 -38.04 -9.41
N GLU A 118 -9.45 -37.74 -9.15
CA GLU A 118 -9.85 -36.46 -8.58
C GLU A 118 -9.13 -36.38 -7.24
N LYS A 119 -7.95 -35.77 -7.24
CA LYS A 119 -7.30 -35.38 -6.00
C LYS A 119 -8.31 -34.45 -5.35
N LYS A 120 -8.84 -34.87 -4.21
CA LYS A 120 -9.73 -34.05 -3.39
C LYS A 120 -9.03 -32.70 -3.24
N TRP A 121 -9.71 -31.65 -3.71
CA TRP A 121 -9.13 -30.31 -3.71
C TRP A 121 -8.65 -29.96 -2.30
N ASP A 122 -7.43 -29.46 -2.22
CA ASP A 122 -6.80 -28.98 -0.99
C ASP A 122 -6.31 -27.55 -1.21
N ILE A 123 -6.41 -26.73 -0.17
CA ILE A 123 -6.05 -25.32 -0.25
C ILE A 123 -4.55 -25.12 -0.54
N SER A 124 -3.71 -26.10 -0.22
CA SER A 124 -2.29 -26.14 -0.58
C SER A 124 -2.03 -26.20 -2.10
N GLN A 125 -3.06 -26.51 -2.89
CA GLN A 125 -3.02 -26.52 -4.36
C GLN A 125 -3.74 -25.30 -4.97
N SER A 126 -4.23 -24.38 -4.14
CA SER A 126 -4.89 -23.15 -4.61
C SER A 126 -3.87 -22.10 -5.06
N ILE A 127 -4.34 -20.87 -5.31
CA ILE A 127 -3.48 -19.71 -5.57
C ILE A 127 -2.90 -19.10 -4.27
N TRP A 128 -3.43 -19.49 -3.11
CA TRP A 128 -3.06 -18.99 -1.78
C TRP A 128 -1.87 -19.68 -1.06
N PRO A 129 -1.26 -20.80 -1.51
CA PRO A 129 -0.11 -21.40 -0.84
C PRO A 129 1.07 -20.45 -0.58
N PRO A 130 1.40 -19.48 -1.47
CA PRO A 130 2.44 -18.50 -1.18
C PRO A 130 2.17 -17.68 0.09
N ARG A 131 0.90 -17.47 0.47
CA ARG A 131 0.53 -16.70 1.67
C ARG A 131 1.15 -17.27 2.94
N ALA A 132 1.18 -18.60 3.09
CA ALA A 132 1.78 -19.23 4.26
C ALA A 132 3.29 -18.95 4.41
N LYS A 133 3.97 -18.49 3.35
CA LYS A 133 5.39 -18.10 3.40
C LYS A 133 5.62 -16.62 3.69
N TYR A 134 4.68 -15.76 3.31
CA TYR A 134 4.84 -14.31 3.40
C TYR A 134 4.00 -13.67 4.52
N ALA A 135 2.94 -14.32 4.96
CA ALA A 135 2.13 -13.85 6.08
C ALA A 135 2.91 -14.02 7.40
N ASP A 136 2.80 -13.02 8.28
CA ASP A 136 3.53 -13.02 9.55
C ASP A 136 3.23 -14.22 10.46
N SER A 137 2.01 -14.74 10.37
CA SER A 137 1.54 -15.92 11.12
C SER A 137 1.94 -17.26 10.51
N ASN A 138 2.49 -17.26 9.30
CA ASN A 138 2.70 -18.43 8.44
C ASN A 138 1.43 -19.27 8.19
N ALA A 139 0.23 -18.67 8.32
CA ALA A 139 -1.05 -19.36 8.13
C ALA A 139 -1.74 -18.94 6.83
N ILE A 140 -2.52 -19.86 6.26
CA ILE A 140 -3.33 -19.60 5.06
C ILE A 140 -4.63 -18.87 5.41
N HIS A 141 -5.18 -19.15 6.59
CA HIS A 141 -6.43 -18.58 7.09
C HIS A 141 -6.17 -17.51 8.15
N ASP A 142 -7.09 -16.56 8.23
CA ASP A 142 -7.14 -15.55 9.29
C ASP A 142 -8.11 -16.04 10.36
N THR A 143 -7.59 -16.86 11.27
CA THR A 143 -8.30 -17.38 12.44
C THR A 143 -7.84 -16.66 13.70
N ASP A 144 -8.49 -16.85 14.84
CA ASP A 144 -7.97 -16.30 16.11
C ASP A 144 -6.56 -16.79 16.42
N GLU A 145 -6.26 -18.05 16.11
CA GLU A 145 -4.91 -18.60 16.20
C GLU A 145 -3.89 -17.85 15.32
N HIS A 146 -4.32 -17.31 14.18
CA HIS A 146 -3.48 -16.45 13.35
C HIS A 146 -3.09 -15.19 14.12
N MET A 147 -4.06 -14.48 14.68
CA MET A 147 -3.84 -13.22 15.40
C MET A 147 -2.91 -13.43 16.60
N ILE A 148 -3.09 -14.54 17.30
CA ILE A 148 -2.23 -14.93 18.41
C ILE A 148 -0.79 -15.18 17.96
N ARG A 149 -0.60 -15.86 16.81
CA ARG A 149 0.74 -16.06 16.23
C ARG A 149 1.40 -14.74 15.84
N VAL A 150 0.66 -13.81 15.25
CA VAL A 150 1.16 -12.46 14.91
C VAL A 150 1.56 -11.72 16.19
N LEU A 151 0.70 -11.70 17.20
CA LEU A 151 0.97 -11.05 18.48
C LEU A 151 2.21 -11.61 19.17
N ASN A 152 2.38 -12.94 19.18
CA ASN A 152 3.56 -13.55 19.77
C ASN A 152 4.85 -13.13 19.05
N LYS A 153 4.80 -13.03 17.71
CA LYS A 153 5.93 -12.57 16.91
C LYS A 153 6.23 -11.09 17.17
N ASP A 154 5.21 -10.23 17.19
CA ASP A 154 5.37 -8.81 17.48
C ASP A 154 5.88 -8.58 18.91
N MET A 155 5.38 -9.33 19.89
CA MET A 155 5.83 -9.25 21.28
C MET A 155 7.30 -9.71 21.40
N MET A 156 7.71 -10.75 20.67
CA MET A 156 9.10 -11.17 20.62
C MET A 156 10.00 -10.04 20.11
N TYR A 157 9.62 -9.34 19.03
CA TYR A 157 10.37 -8.19 18.53
C TYR A 157 10.32 -7.01 19.51
N ALA A 158 9.18 -6.71 20.13
CA ALA A 158 9.06 -5.65 21.12
C ALA A 158 10.00 -5.87 22.31
N LEU A 159 10.10 -7.10 22.79
CA LEU A 159 10.98 -7.49 23.88
C LEU A 159 12.46 -7.37 23.49
N ALA A 160 12.83 -7.84 22.28
CA ALA A 160 14.21 -7.88 21.82
C ALA A 160 14.76 -6.53 21.34
N GLU A 161 14.00 -5.79 20.53
CA GLU A 161 14.52 -4.63 19.77
C GLU A 161 14.24 -3.29 20.44
N HIS A 162 13.24 -3.21 21.32
CA HIS A 162 12.77 -1.94 21.87
C HIS A 162 12.81 -1.85 23.40
N ASN A 163 13.61 -2.71 24.04
CA ASN A 163 13.84 -2.66 25.48
C ASN A 163 12.55 -2.79 26.32
N THR A 164 11.51 -3.41 25.76
CA THR A 164 10.21 -3.61 26.42
C THR A 164 10.36 -4.55 27.61
N GLU A 165 11.23 -5.55 27.49
CA GLU A 165 11.54 -6.49 28.57
C GLU A 165 12.06 -5.76 29.80
N ALA A 166 13.16 -5.00 29.64
CA ALA A 166 13.74 -4.24 30.75
C ALA A 166 12.76 -3.20 31.29
N PHE A 167 11.91 -2.62 30.43
CA PHE A 167 10.86 -1.70 30.88
C PHE A 167 9.84 -2.40 31.78
N ILE A 168 9.31 -3.58 31.39
CA ILE A 168 8.34 -4.31 32.21
C ILE A 168 9.00 -4.78 33.50
N VAL A 169 10.17 -5.43 33.43
CA VAL A 169 10.88 -5.97 34.60
C VAL A 169 11.27 -4.88 35.60
N LYS A 170 11.67 -3.69 35.13
CA LYS A 170 11.99 -2.57 36.02
C LYS A 170 10.77 -2.06 36.79
N ASN A 171 9.59 -2.13 36.17
CA ASN A 171 8.35 -1.56 36.71
C ASN A 171 7.43 -2.61 37.36
N CYS A 172 7.75 -3.89 37.22
CA CYS A 172 7.05 -4.98 37.87
C CYS A 172 8.06 -5.86 38.61
N LYS A 173 7.88 -5.98 39.93
CA LYS A 173 8.71 -6.85 40.78
C LYS A 173 8.38 -8.34 40.63
N SER A 174 7.51 -8.71 39.68
CA SER A 174 7.09 -10.09 39.45
C SER A 174 7.92 -10.73 38.34
N SER A 175 8.35 -11.97 38.55
CA SER A 175 9.02 -12.79 37.53
C SER A 175 8.09 -13.22 36.39
N THR A 176 6.77 -13.15 36.58
CA THR A 176 5.76 -13.52 35.57
C THR A 176 5.20 -12.32 34.80
N ALA A 177 5.72 -11.10 35.06
CA ALA A 177 5.11 -9.88 34.57
C ALA A 177 5.00 -9.82 33.04
N ILE A 178 5.94 -10.42 32.31
CA ILE A 178 5.94 -10.46 30.85
C ILE A 178 4.83 -11.38 30.36
N GLU A 179 4.74 -12.59 30.91
CA GLU A 179 3.70 -13.57 30.59
C GLU A 179 2.31 -13.04 30.94
N ASP A 180 2.16 -12.36 32.07
CA ASP A 180 0.90 -11.76 32.50
C ASP A 180 0.47 -10.63 31.55
N CYS A 181 1.40 -9.76 31.14
CA CYS A 181 1.12 -8.74 30.11
C CYS A 181 0.77 -9.37 28.77
N ARG A 182 1.47 -10.44 28.37
CA ARG A 182 1.21 -11.17 27.13
C ARG A 182 -0.19 -11.79 27.13
N ALA A 183 -0.63 -12.37 28.24
CA ALA A 183 -1.97 -12.92 28.39
C ALA A 183 -3.05 -11.83 28.21
N VAL A 184 -2.84 -10.64 28.77
CA VAL A 184 -3.75 -9.51 28.55
C VAL A 184 -3.78 -9.08 27.08
N LEU A 185 -2.60 -8.89 26.46
CA LEU A 185 -2.56 -8.52 25.04
C LEU A 185 -3.23 -9.57 24.14
N HIS A 186 -3.16 -10.84 24.51
CA HIS A 186 -3.81 -11.94 23.79
C HIS A 186 -5.34 -11.81 23.82
N ASP A 187 -5.90 -11.60 25.02
CA ASP A 187 -7.34 -11.40 25.21
C ASP A 187 -7.88 -10.22 24.38
N PHE A 188 -7.07 -9.16 24.21
CA PHE A 188 -7.42 -7.96 23.46
C PHE A 188 -6.80 -7.88 22.08
N SER A 189 -6.29 -8.99 21.53
CA SER A 189 -5.55 -8.96 20.26
C SER A 189 -6.36 -8.35 19.11
N ARG A 190 -7.62 -8.75 18.95
CA ARG A 190 -8.51 -8.16 17.93
C ARG A 190 -8.71 -6.66 18.10
N LEU A 191 -8.98 -6.20 19.32
CA LEU A 191 -9.13 -4.78 19.63
C LEU A 191 -7.87 -4.00 19.28
N ILE A 192 -6.71 -4.48 19.72
CA ILE A 192 -5.42 -3.81 19.53
C ILE A 192 -5.13 -3.61 18.04
N TYR A 193 -5.32 -4.64 17.22
CA TYR A 193 -5.03 -4.59 15.80
C TYR A 193 -6.10 -3.85 15.00
N SER A 194 -7.38 -3.99 15.35
CA SER A 194 -8.47 -3.22 14.73
C SER A 194 -8.27 -1.71 14.95
N VAL A 195 -7.90 -1.31 16.17
CA VAL A 195 -7.56 0.08 16.49
C VAL A 195 -6.31 0.51 15.72
N TYR A 196 -5.27 -0.34 15.69
CA TYR A 196 -4.05 -0.05 14.95
C TYR A 196 -4.31 0.24 13.47
N ASP A 197 -5.01 -0.68 12.77
CA ASP A 197 -5.27 -0.60 11.34
C ASP A 197 -6.13 0.63 11.02
N PHE A 198 -7.12 0.93 11.86
CA PHE A 198 -7.92 2.14 11.71
C PHE A 198 -7.06 3.41 11.77
N TYR A 199 -6.26 3.61 12.82
CA TYR A 199 -5.46 4.83 12.93
C TYR A 199 -4.28 4.88 11.96
N ALA A 200 -3.75 3.73 11.55
CA ALA A 200 -2.74 3.65 10.49
C ALA A 200 -3.33 4.09 9.14
N SER A 201 -4.60 3.82 8.89
CA SER A 201 -5.30 4.22 7.65
C SER A 201 -5.62 5.72 7.55
N LEU A 202 -5.58 6.46 8.67
CA LEU A 202 -5.86 7.90 8.69
C LEU A 202 -4.66 8.76 8.26
N GLY A 203 -3.46 8.18 8.21
CA GLY A 203 -2.24 8.87 7.82
C GLY A 203 -2.12 9.09 6.32
N THR A 204 -1.33 10.09 5.91
CA THR A 204 -1.06 10.37 4.48
C THR A 204 0.33 9.92 4.03
N GLY A 205 1.10 9.26 4.89
CA GLY A 205 2.47 8.81 4.59
C GLY A 205 2.55 7.31 4.47
N GLU A 206 3.51 6.69 5.17
CA GLU A 206 3.79 5.27 5.01
C GLU A 206 2.56 4.41 5.38
N PRO A 207 2.07 3.57 4.45
CA PRO A 207 1.00 2.63 4.74
C PRO A 207 1.40 1.73 5.90
N PHE A 208 0.43 1.34 6.73
CA PHE A 208 0.65 0.47 7.89
C PHE A 208 1.50 1.09 9.00
N THR A 209 1.47 2.42 9.19
CA THR A 209 2.07 3.07 10.37
C THR A 209 1.15 4.17 10.91
N ILE A 210 1.10 4.35 12.23
CA ILE A 210 0.34 5.43 12.87
C ILE A 210 1.20 6.69 12.95
N GLN A 211 0.81 7.71 12.21
CA GLN A 211 1.48 9.01 12.22
C GLN A 211 1.11 9.82 13.45
N LEU A 212 1.94 10.82 13.81
CA LEU A 212 1.72 11.66 14.98
C LEU A 212 0.34 12.32 15.04
N ASN A 213 -0.22 12.74 13.89
CA ASN A 213 -1.56 13.34 13.83
C ASN A 213 -2.66 12.32 14.14
N ALA A 214 -2.56 11.10 13.59
CA ALA A 214 -3.50 10.03 13.87
C ALA A 214 -3.38 9.54 15.32
N TYR A 215 -2.16 9.46 15.84
CA TYR A 215 -1.91 9.17 17.26
C TYR A 215 -2.47 10.25 18.19
N SER A 216 -2.30 11.53 17.86
CA SER A 216 -2.89 12.64 18.63
C SER A 216 -4.41 12.54 18.69
N ARG A 217 -5.03 12.22 17.54
CA ARG A 217 -6.47 11.97 17.44
C ARG A 217 -6.91 10.80 18.31
N PHE A 218 -6.18 9.69 18.29
CA PHE A 218 -6.44 8.54 19.17
C PHE A 218 -6.45 8.94 20.65
N LEU A 219 -5.46 9.73 21.09
CA LEU A 219 -5.37 10.18 22.48
C LEU A 219 -6.51 11.13 22.90
N GLU A 220 -6.97 11.96 21.96
CA GLU A 220 -8.10 12.87 22.17
C GLU A 220 -9.42 12.10 22.27
N GLU A 221 -9.67 11.15 21.37
CA GLU A 221 -10.91 10.35 21.34
C GLU A 221 -11.02 9.40 22.55
N THR A 222 -9.91 8.80 22.98
CA THR A 222 -9.86 7.94 24.18
C THR A 222 -9.81 8.73 25.50
N GLU A 223 -9.74 10.06 25.43
CA GLU A 223 -9.59 10.95 26.59
C GLU A 223 -8.44 10.51 27.52
N LEU A 224 -7.37 9.96 26.95
CA LEU A 224 -6.22 9.49 27.71
C LEU A 224 -5.46 10.67 28.33
N ILE A 225 -5.53 11.85 27.72
CA ILE A 225 -4.83 13.06 28.15
C ILE A 225 -5.54 13.75 29.30
N ASN A 226 -4.82 13.93 30.41
CA ASN A 226 -5.18 14.82 31.50
C ASN A 226 -4.14 15.95 31.62
N ASN A 227 -4.49 17.14 31.15
CA ASN A 227 -3.61 18.32 31.16
C ASN A 227 -3.19 18.78 32.58
N LYS A 228 -3.88 18.33 33.63
CA LYS A 228 -3.50 18.61 35.02
C LYS A 228 -2.52 17.59 35.61
N SER A 229 -2.34 16.44 34.94
CA SER A 229 -1.43 15.40 35.39
C SER A 229 0.00 15.67 34.92
N GLN A 230 0.98 15.48 35.80
CA GLN A 230 2.39 15.54 35.43
C GLN A 230 2.78 14.39 34.48
N HIS A 231 2.15 13.23 34.64
CA HIS A 231 2.54 12.00 33.95
C HIS A 231 1.71 11.73 32.70
N VAL A 232 0.53 12.35 32.57
CA VAL A 232 -0.46 11.99 31.55
C VAL A 232 -0.96 13.23 30.80
N ASN A 233 -0.07 14.19 30.56
CA ASN A 233 -0.36 15.37 29.73
C ASN A 233 0.11 15.17 28.28
N LYS A 234 -0.34 16.06 27.38
CA LYS A 234 0.01 16.01 25.94
C LYS A 234 1.52 15.91 25.69
N SER A 235 2.33 16.72 26.40
CA SER A 235 3.79 16.68 26.26
C SER A 235 4.37 15.32 26.66
N ALA A 236 3.81 14.66 27.66
CA ALA A 236 4.27 13.33 28.09
C ALA A 236 3.98 12.27 27.01
N PHE A 237 2.81 12.32 26.37
CA PHE A 237 2.50 11.42 25.26
C PHE A 237 3.30 11.71 23.99
N ASP A 238 3.60 12.97 23.69
CA ASP A 238 4.47 13.33 22.56
C ASP A 238 5.90 12.81 22.77
N LEU A 239 6.41 12.89 24.01
CA LEU A 239 7.69 12.31 24.40
C LEU A 239 7.65 10.79 24.33
N LEU A 240 6.54 10.16 24.74
CA LEU A 240 6.36 8.72 24.63
C LEU A 240 6.42 8.25 23.17
N PHE A 241 5.68 8.91 22.27
CA PHE A 241 5.68 8.61 20.84
C PHE A 241 7.10 8.64 20.27
N LYS A 242 7.85 9.71 20.57
CA LYS A 242 9.24 9.85 20.13
C LYS A 242 10.15 8.79 20.74
N ALA A 243 9.98 8.48 22.03
CA ALA A 243 10.84 7.53 22.74
C ALA A 243 10.69 6.11 22.19
N VAL A 244 9.46 5.69 21.84
CA VAL A 244 9.22 4.37 21.24
C VAL A 244 9.79 4.30 19.82
N ASN A 245 9.64 5.36 19.04
CA ASN A 245 10.11 5.42 17.66
C ASN A 245 11.63 5.60 17.49
N GLN A 246 12.36 6.02 18.54
CA GLN A 246 13.81 6.05 18.50
C GLN A 246 14.42 4.66 18.32
N GLY A 247 13.71 3.59 18.68
CA GLY A 247 14.14 2.21 18.46
C GLY A 247 13.89 1.67 17.04
N SER A 248 12.86 2.16 16.33
CA SER A 248 12.46 1.65 15.00
C SER A 248 13.14 2.33 13.81
N GLY A 249 13.90 3.42 14.04
CA GLY A 249 14.52 4.21 12.98
C GLY A 249 13.57 5.16 12.23
N ASN A 250 12.25 5.03 12.41
CA ASN A 250 11.25 5.98 11.91
C ASN A 250 10.68 6.84 13.05
N ILE A 251 11.33 7.96 13.34
CA ILE A 251 10.95 8.85 14.46
C ILE A 251 9.55 9.50 14.33
N HIS A 252 8.89 9.37 13.17
CA HIS A 252 7.67 10.09 12.83
C HIS A 252 6.41 9.23 12.75
N ALA A 253 6.52 7.90 12.84
CA ALA A 253 5.39 7.00 12.76
C ALA A 253 5.61 5.76 13.63
N LEU A 254 4.54 5.29 14.26
CA LEU A 254 4.53 4.03 15.01
C LEU A 254 4.21 2.88 14.06
N ASP A 255 5.10 1.91 13.99
CA ASP A 255 4.79 0.61 13.43
C ASP A 255 3.99 -0.23 14.45
N ARG A 256 3.64 -1.45 14.05
CA ARG A 256 2.81 -2.36 14.83
C ARG A 256 3.46 -2.75 16.16
N ILE A 257 4.78 -2.89 16.17
CA ILE A 257 5.58 -3.22 17.35
C ILE A 257 5.67 -2.02 18.30
N GLY A 258 5.88 -0.81 17.76
CA GLY A 258 5.85 0.44 18.51
C GLY A 258 4.49 0.71 19.13
N TRP A 259 3.40 0.41 18.42
CA TRP A 259 2.05 0.53 18.94
C TRP A 259 1.82 -0.29 20.22
N LEU A 260 2.20 -1.58 20.22
CA LEU A 260 2.10 -2.43 21.41
C LEU A 260 2.84 -1.84 22.62
N GLN A 261 4.02 -1.29 22.39
CA GLN A 261 4.82 -0.68 23.45
C GLN A 261 4.22 0.59 24.00
N VAL A 262 3.65 1.42 23.12
CA VAL A 262 2.94 2.61 23.54
C VAL A 262 1.82 2.20 24.50
N LEU A 263 1.01 1.20 24.18
CA LEU A 263 -0.06 0.73 25.06
C LEU A 263 0.46 0.29 26.45
N ILE A 264 1.54 -0.49 26.51
CA ILE A 264 2.16 -0.92 27.77
C ILE A 264 2.68 0.28 28.58
N ARG A 265 3.29 1.26 27.91
CA ARG A 265 3.84 2.47 28.57
C ARG A 265 2.74 3.41 29.04
N ILE A 266 1.64 3.52 28.29
CA ILE A 266 0.43 4.26 28.69
C ILE A 266 -0.16 3.65 29.96
N ALA A 267 -0.25 2.32 30.04
CA ALA A 267 -0.73 1.63 31.24
C ALA A 267 0.07 2.01 32.49
N LYS A 268 1.40 2.03 32.39
CA LYS A 268 2.27 2.51 33.47
C LYS A 268 1.99 3.98 33.81
N MET A 269 2.02 4.87 32.82
CA MET A 269 1.87 6.31 33.03
C MET A 269 0.51 6.66 33.65
N LYS A 270 -0.54 5.96 33.24
CA LYS A 270 -1.92 6.24 33.66
C LYS A 270 -2.26 5.64 35.01
N TYR A 271 -1.89 4.39 35.25
CA TYR A 271 -2.34 3.66 36.44
C TYR A 271 -1.24 3.39 37.46
N ILE A 272 -0.01 3.10 37.04
CA ILE A 272 1.08 2.78 37.99
C ILE A 272 1.72 4.04 38.56
N ASP A 273 2.11 4.99 37.71
CA ASP A 273 2.76 6.23 38.15
C ASP A 273 1.85 7.13 38.99
N GLN A 274 0.54 6.92 38.88
CA GLN A 274 -0.46 7.58 39.72
C GLN A 274 -0.78 6.81 41.01
N GLY A 275 -0.18 5.63 41.22
CA GLY A 275 -0.44 4.78 42.38
C GLY A 275 -1.84 4.16 42.42
N ILE A 276 -2.51 4.06 41.26
CA ILE A 276 -3.84 3.43 41.15
C ILE A 276 -3.72 1.92 41.06
N GLU A 277 -2.70 1.42 40.36
CA GLU A 277 -2.43 -0.01 40.19
C GLU A 277 -0.96 -0.32 40.49
N GLU A 278 -0.72 -1.48 41.09
CA GLU A 278 0.65 -1.97 41.35
C GLU A 278 1.16 -2.92 40.26
N HIS A 279 0.24 -3.59 39.54
CA HIS A 279 0.56 -4.63 38.57
C HIS A 279 0.35 -4.15 37.13
N MET A 280 1.38 -4.30 36.28
CA MET A 280 1.34 -3.86 34.88
C MET A 280 0.25 -4.54 34.06
N ALA A 281 0.03 -5.85 34.26
CA ALA A 281 -1.03 -6.57 33.53
C ALA A 281 -2.42 -6.01 33.87
N VAL A 282 -2.68 -5.68 35.14
CA VAL A 282 -3.96 -5.09 35.57
C VAL A 282 -4.11 -3.67 35.02
N ALA A 283 -3.06 -2.86 35.09
CA ALA A 283 -3.03 -1.53 34.48
C ALA A 283 -3.28 -1.57 32.96
N LEU A 284 -2.65 -2.51 32.26
CA LEU A 284 -2.79 -2.69 30.81
C LEU A 284 -4.19 -3.11 30.43
N ARG A 285 -4.78 -4.05 31.17
CA ARG A 285 -6.17 -4.47 31.00
C ARG A 285 -7.11 -3.27 31.18
N ARG A 286 -6.91 -2.44 32.20
CA ARG A 286 -7.73 -1.23 32.41
C ARG A 286 -7.62 -0.24 31.26
N VAL A 287 -6.44 0.00 30.71
CA VAL A 287 -6.29 0.85 29.52
C VAL A 287 -7.09 0.29 28.35
N LEU A 288 -6.98 -1.01 28.10
CA LEU A 288 -7.65 -1.64 26.95
C LEU A 288 -9.17 -1.65 27.11
N GLU A 289 -9.69 -2.07 28.26
CA GLU A 289 -11.13 -2.17 28.52
C GLU A 289 -11.79 -0.80 28.72
N ARG A 290 -11.26 0.05 29.62
CA ARG A 290 -11.96 1.28 30.05
C ARG A 290 -11.61 2.51 29.23
N ASP A 291 -10.36 2.60 28.77
CA ASP A 291 -9.89 3.80 28.10
C ASP A 291 -9.94 3.68 26.58
N ILE A 292 -9.83 2.46 26.03
CA ILE A 292 -9.82 2.23 24.59
C ILE A 292 -11.15 1.65 24.14
N GLU A 293 -11.52 0.44 24.56
CA GLU A 293 -12.72 -0.25 24.07
C GLU A 293 -14.00 0.57 24.28
N GLU A 294 -14.17 1.17 25.47
CA GLU A 294 -15.35 1.98 25.79
C GLU A 294 -15.41 3.34 25.08
N LYS A 295 -14.29 3.87 24.58
CA LYS A 295 -14.18 5.30 24.19
C LYS A 295 -13.68 5.56 22.78
N VAL A 296 -12.94 4.63 22.19
CA VAL A 296 -12.38 4.80 20.84
C VAL A 296 -13.52 4.95 19.82
N ASP A 297 -13.25 5.62 18.70
CA ASP A 297 -14.20 5.71 17.59
C ASP A 297 -14.73 4.32 17.22
N GLY A 298 -16.05 4.16 17.19
CA GLY A 298 -16.68 2.86 16.92
C GLY A 298 -16.28 2.25 15.56
N ARG A 299 -15.80 3.06 14.61
CA ARG A 299 -15.25 2.55 13.34
C ARG A 299 -13.93 1.79 13.53
N ALA A 300 -13.20 2.10 14.59
CA ALA A 300 -11.98 1.38 14.98
C ALA A 300 -12.28 0.00 15.62
N LEU A 301 -13.56 -0.32 15.88
CA LEU A 301 -13.99 -1.58 16.50
C LEU A 301 -14.60 -2.58 15.50
N HIS A 302 -14.65 -2.24 14.20
CA HIS A 302 -15.35 -3.03 13.19
C HIS A 302 -14.88 -4.50 13.13
N ASP A 303 -13.60 -4.75 13.37
CA ASP A 303 -13.03 -6.10 13.33
C ASP A 303 -12.79 -6.68 14.74
N ALA A 304 -13.13 -5.92 15.78
CA ALA A 304 -12.95 -6.29 17.18
C ALA A 304 -14.13 -7.08 17.76
N THR A 305 -15.35 -6.84 17.28
CA THR A 305 -16.61 -7.52 17.67
C THR A 305 -16.89 -8.75 16.80
#